data_AF-A0A952VDI6-F1
#
_entry.id   AF-A0A952VDI6-F1
#
_cell.length_a   1.000
_cell.length_b   1.000
_cell.length_c   1.000
_cell.angle_alpha   90.00
_cell.angle_beta   90.00
_cell.angle_gamma   90.00
#
_symmetry.space_group_name_H-M   'P 1'
#
loop_
_entity.id
_entity.type
_entity.pdbx_description
1 polymer ?
#
loop_
_entity_poly.entity_id
_entity_poly.type
_entity_poly.pdbx_seq_one_letter_code
_entity_poly.pdbx_strand_id
1 'polypeptide(L)'
;MLKTKLIAIFASISIGITVSGCGSSDPAPQNANSVAVNNANSASRTVTSTNVEELGLYVNIPYDVEDIAFRGPGAGKHILAVLKFSHSDAEKAAAEASRIKPPAEASASVEDWYPEELTAMADLSGDDTIKVTVYSPAQFANEPYTNGRLMRVGGTDYFILDIKAN
;
A
#
# COMPACT_ATOMS: atom_id res chain seq x y z
N MET A 1 -2.38 -52.26 16.96
CA MET A 1 -2.83 -52.27 18.38
C MET A 1 -3.63 -51.00 18.64
N LEU A 2 -4.82 -51.17 19.27
CA LEU A 2 -5.57 -50.22 20.12
C LEU A 2 -5.68 -48.74 19.68
N LYS A 3 -6.81 -48.27 19.13
CA LYS A 3 -7.99 -47.72 19.86
C LYS A 3 -7.55 -46.77 21.01
N THR A 4 -7.94 -45.50 21.05
CA THR A 4 -9.22 -45.05 21.63
C THR A 4 -9.46 -43.55 21.42
N LYS A 5 -10.75 -43.20 21.26
CA LYS A 5 -11.38 -41.89 21.11
C LYS A 5 -11.20 -40.98 22.33
N LEU A 6 -11.28 -39.65 22.17
CA LEU A 6 -12.09 -38.83 23.07
C LEU A 6 -12.56 -37.54 22.36
N ILE A 7 -13.88 -37.40 22.28
CA ILE A 7 -14.63 -36.22 21.85
C ILE A 7 -14.92 -35.42 23.12
N ALA A 8 -14.67 -34.11 23.11
CA ALA A 8 -15.14 -33.21 24.17
C ALA A 8 -15.88 -32.03 23.51
N ILE A 9 -17.20 -32.13 23.57
CA ILE A 9 -18.15 -31.06 23.28
C ILE A 9 -18.17 -30.14 24.49
N PHE A 10 -17.83 -28.87 24.33
CA PHE A 10 -18.16 -27.84 25.30
C PHE A 10 -19.02 -26.77 24.63
N ALA A 11 -20.32 -26.93 24.83
CA ALA A 11 -21.32 -25.91 24.60
C ALA A 11 -21.35 -24.97 25.80
N SER A 12 -21.21 -23.67 25.57
CA SER A 12 -21.57 -22.65 26.55
C SER A 12 -22.07 -21.41 25.81
N ILE A 13 -23.39 -21.37 25.70
CA ILE A 13 -24.24 -20.26 25.27
C ILE A 13 -24.29 -19.24 26.41
N SER A 14 -23.93 -17.99 26.12
CA SER A 14 -24.23 -16.84 26.99
C SER A 14 -24.74 -15.70 26.13
N ILE A 15 -26.06 -15.68 25.94
CA ILE A 15 -26.83 -14.59 25.33
C ILE A 15 -27.01 -13.52 26.42
N GLY A 16 -26.43 -12.34 26.21
CA GLY A 16 -26.68 -11.15 27.03
C GLY A 16 -27.33 -10.06 26.17
N ILE A 17 -28.66 -9.99 26.21
CA ILE A 17 -29.45 -8.92 25.58
C ILE A 17 -29.70 -7.87 26.66
N THR A 18 -29.08 -6.70 26.55
CA THR A 18 -29.47 -5.51 27.32
C THR A 18 -30.28 -4.57 26.43
N VAL A 19 -31.57 -4.50 26.70
CA VAL A 19 -32.51 -3.48 26.21
C VAL A 19 -32.59 -2.37 27.25
N SER A 20 -32.24 -1.14 26.86
CA SER A 20 -32.47 0.05 27.67
C SER A 20 -32.80 1.26 26.79
N GLY A 21 -34.07 1.70 26.87
CA GLY A 21 -34.43 3.11 26.92
C GLY A 21 -34.61 3.85 25.58
N CYS A 22 -35.86 3.88 25.10
CA CYS A 22 -36.36 4.93 24.20
C CYS A 22 -36.72 6.15 25.07
N GLY A 23 -35.95 7.23 24.96
CA GLY A 23 -36.23 8.51 25.63
C GLY A 23 -36.55 9.57 24.58
N SER A 24 -37.82 9.91 24.45
CA SER A 24 -38.32 10.98 23.60
C SER A 24 -38.13 12.33 24.30
N SER A 25 -37.29 13.19 23.71
CA SER A 25 -37.15 14.60 24.09
C SER A 25 -36.85 15.41 22.83
N ASP A 26 -37.90 15.92 22.18
CA ASP A 26 -37.79 16.96 21.15
C ASP A 26 -37.54 18.33 21.81
N PRO A 27 -36.44 19.00 21.44
CA PRO A 27 -36.49 20.45 21.28
C PRO A 27 -36.11 20.89 19.86
N ALA A 28 -36.78 21.97 19.45
CA ALA A 28 -36.74 22.76 18.21
C ALA A 28 -35.42 22.81 17.39
N PRO A 29 -35.50 23.07 16.07
CA PRO A 29 -34.37 22.94 15.16
C PRO A 29 -33.32 24.04 15.38
N GLN A 30 -32.15 23.66 15.88
CA GLN A 30 -30.94 24.47 15.80
C GLN A 30 -30.16 24.06 14.55
N ASN A 31 -30.16 24.95 13.57
CA ASN A 31 -29.32 24.87 12.39
C ASN A 31 -27.86 25.12 12.83
N ALA A 32 -27.14 24.04 13.13
CA ALA A 32 -25.72 24.06 13.43
C ALA A 32 -25.05 22.96 12.61
N ASN A 33 -24.32 23.38 11.58
CA ASN A 33 -23.39 22.57 10.80
C ASN A 33 -22.25 22.11 11.72
N SER A 34 -22.54 21.14 12.59
CA SER A 34 -21.57 20.45 13.40
C SER A 34 -21.17 19.20 12.64
N VAL A 35 -20.04 19.30 11.95
CA VAL A 35 -19.34 18.13 11.41
C VAL A 35 -19.11 17.22 12.60
N ALA A 36 -19.76 16.05 12.58
CA ALA A 36 -19.46 14.98 13.51
C ALA A 36 -17.96 14.70 13.43
N VAL A 37 -17.21 15.14 14.44
CA VAL A 37 -15.85 14.67 14.66
C VAL A 37 -16.00 13.23 15.13
N ASN A 38 -16.19 12.34 14.17
CA ASN A 38 -15.95 10.92 14.36
C ASN A 38 -14.48 10.84 14.76
N ASN A 39 -14.26 10.63 16.06
CA ASN A 39 -13.00 10.16 16.61
C ASN A 39 -12.81 8.72 16.14
N ALA A 40 -12.68 8.55 14.82
CA ALA A 40 -12.11 7.37 14.23
C ALA A 40 -10.65 7.43 14.62
N ASN A 41 -10.27 6.51 15.50
CA ASN A 41 -8.92 6.03 15.69
C ASN A 41 -8.37 5.62 14.32
N SER A 42 -7.95 6.63 13.56
CA SER A 42 -7.52 6.49 12.18
C SER A 42 -6.08 6.04 12.29
N ALA A 43 -5.86 4.74 12.16
CA ALA A 43 -4.62 4.25 11.58
C ALA A 43 -4.36 5.14 10.35
N SER A 44 -3.33 5.98 10.47
CA SER A 44 -2.92 7.02 9.53
C SER A 44 -3.19 6.58 8.09
N ARG A 45 -4.30 7.04 7.49
CA ARG A 45 -4.53 6.89 6.05
C ARG A 45 -3.51 7.79 5.37
N THR A 46 -2.38 7.23 4.98
CA THR A 46 -1.36 7.92 4.20
C THR A 46 -2.05 8.42 2.94
N VAL A 47 -2.12 9.74 2.78
CA VAL A 47 -2.76 10.38 1.63
C VAL A 47 -2.02 9.91 0.38
N THR A 48 -2.76 9.34 -0.57
CA THR A 48 -2.22 9.03 -1.89
C THR A 48 -2.14 10.33 -2.69
N SER A 49 -0.95 10.67 -3.16
CA SER A 49 -0.67 11.82 -4.01
C SER A 49 -0.19 11.34 -5.39
N THR A 50 -0.46 12.13 -6.42
CA THR A 50 -0.04 11.87 -7.80
C THR A 50 0.88 12.99 -8.31
N ASN A 51 1.40 13.82 -7.40
CA ASN A 51 2.27 14.94 -7.74
C ASN A 51 3.75 14.50 -7.72
N VAL A 52 4.41 14.55 -8.88
CA VAL A 52 5.81 14.12 -9.01
C VAL A 52 6.78 15.05 -8.28
N GLU A 53 6.50 16.34 -8.23
CA GLU A 53 7.34 17.32 -7.53
C GLU A 53 7.37 17.07 -6.02
N GLU A 54 6.23 16.67 -5.45
CA GLU A 54 6.10 16.31 -4.04
C GLU A 54 6.88 15.04 -3.73
N LEU A 55 6.81 14.01 -4.59
CA LEU A 55 7.64 12.82 -4.44
C LEU A 55 9.14 13.18 -4.54
N GLY A 56 9.49 14.07 -5.47
CA GLY A 56 10.86 14.56 -5.68
C GLY A 56 11.48 15.27 -4.48
N LEU A 57 10.69 15.66 -3.46
CA LEU A 57 11.21 16.17 -2.19
C LEU A 57 11.91 15.09 -1.36
N TYR A 58 11.63 13.82 -1.62
CA TYR A 58 12.09 12.70 -0.79
C TYR A 58 12.99 11.72 -1.54
N VAL A 59 12.83 11.63 -2.86
CA VAL A 59 13.53 10.66 -3.71
C VAL A 59 14.08 11.33 -4.95
N ASN A 60 15.09 10.71 -5.55
CA ASN A 60 15.59 11.11 -6.85
C ASN A 60 14.81 10.35 -7.94
N ILE A 61 14.25 11.02 -8.93
CA ILE A 61 13.61 10.36 -10.07
C ILE A 61 14.49 10.61 -11.30
N PRO A 62 15.32 9.65 -11.72
CA PRO A 62 16.35 9.87 -12.76
C PRO A 62 15.79 9.98 -14.18
N TYR A 63 14.51 9.65 -14.40
CA TYR A 63 13.85 9.66 -15.70
C TYR A 63 12.44 10.23 -15.58
N ASP A 64 11.88 10.71 -16.68
CA ASP A 64 10.51 11.22 -16.71
C ASP A 64 9.49 10.08 -16.49
N VAL A 65 8.49 10.34 -15.64
CA VAL A 65 7.38 9.42 -15.37
C VAL A 65 6.14 9.87 -16.15
N GLU A 66 5.45 8.91 -16.77
CA GLU A 66 4.18 9.14 -17.47
C GLU A 66 3.00 9.20 -16.49
N ASP A 67 3.08 8.44 -15.40
CA ASP A 67 2.07 8.39 -14.35
C ASP A 67 2.72 8.06 -13.00
N ILE A 68 2.09 8.53 -11.93
CA ILE A 68 2.60 8.38 -10.58
C ILE A 68 1.45 8.32 -9.57
N ALA A 69 1.53 7.36 -8.65
CA ALA A 69 0.73 7.33 -7.45
C ALA A 69 1.63 6.99 -6.27
N PHE A 70 1.65 7.78 -5.21
CA PHE A 70 2.49 7.49 -4.06
C PHE A 70 1.82 7.81 -2.74
N ARG A 71 2.25 7.10 -1.71
CA ARG A 71 1.98 7.40 -0.32
C ARG A 71 3.27 7.93 0.30
N GLY A 72 3.23 9.21 0.65
CA GLY A 72 4.36 9.92 1.25
C GLY A 72 4.75 9.38 2.62
N PRO A 73 5.83 9.91 3.21
CA PRO A 73 6.32 9.47 4.51
C PRO A 73 5.32 9.88 5.60
N GLY A 74 4.40 8.97 5.94
CA GLY A 74 3.57 9.10 7.13
C GLY A 74 4.40 9.01 8.42
N ALA A 75 3.76 8.68 9.55
CA ALA A 75 4.45 8.53 10.83
C ALA A 75 5.62 7.51 10.82
N GLY A 76 5.61 6.58 9.87
CA GLY A 76 6.62 5.53 9.73
C GLY A 76 7.83 5.85 8.86
N LYS A 77 7.98 7.09 8.34
CA LYS A 77 9.05 7.47 7.41
C LYS A 77 9.27 6.43 6.29
N HIS A 78 8.17 5.98 5.71
CA HIS A 78 8.12 4.96 4.67
C HIS A 78 7.43 5.57 3.46
N ILE A 79 8.07 5.45 2.30
CA ILE A 79 7.56 5.92 1.02
C ILE A 79 7.27 4.69 0.18
N LEU A 80 6.05 4.66 -0.35
CA LEU A 80 5.61 3.67 -1.31
C LEU A 80 5.07 4.39 -2.52
N ALA A 81 5.77 4.29 -3.65
CA ALA A 81 5.42 4.96 -4.89
C ALA A 81 5.28 3.95 -6.02
N VAL A 82 4.26 4.12 -6.85
CA VAL A 82 4.06 3.44 -8.12
C VAL A 82 4.36 4.45 -9.22
N LEU A 83 5.33 4.14 -10.06
CA LEU A 83 5.86 4.99 -11.13
C LEU A 83 5.64 4.28 -12.45
N LYS A 84 4.98 4.91 -13.41
CA LYS A 84 4.93 4.46 -14.80
C LYS A 84 5.98 5.21 -15.60
N PHE A 85 6.91 4.49 -16.21
CA PHE A 85 7.86 5.10 -17.14
C PHE A 85 7.43 4.83 -18.58
N SER A 86 7.97 5.62 -19.50
CA SER A 86 7.98 5.22 -20.91
C SER A 86 8.74 3.89 -21.05
N HIS A 87 8.40 3.08 -22.05
CA HIS A 87 9.09 1.81 -22.27
C HIS A 87 10.62 1.96 -22.38
N SER A 88 11.08 3.02 -23.07
CA SER A 88 12.50 3.32 -23.23
C SER A 88 13.19 3.62 -21.90
N ASP A 89 12.53 4.36 -21.01
CA ASP A 89 13.10 4.74 -19.73
C ASP A 89 12.97 3.63 -18.68
N ALA A 90 11.92 2.81 -18.75
CA ALA A 90 11.78 1.59 -17.97
C ALA A 90 12.97 0.64 -18.18
N GLU A 91 13.35 0.42 -19.45
CA GLU A 91 14.50 -0.42 -19.80
C GLU A 91 15.81 0.17 -19.28
N LYS A 92 16.01 1.50 -19.39
CA LYS A 92 17.20 2.19 -18.85
C LYS A 92 17.25 2.07 -17.32
N ALA A 93 16.14 2.32 -16.64
CA ALA A 93 16.05 2.24 -15.19
C ALA A 93 16.38 0.83 -14.68
N ALA A 94 15.83 -0.20 -15.33
CA ALA A 94 16.14 -1.60 -15.02
C ALA A 94 17.60 -1.95 -15.30
N ALA A 95 18.15 -1.49 -16.44
CA ALA A 95 19.54 -1.74 -16.82
C ALA A 95 20.52 -1.11 -15.82
N GLU A 96 20.33 0.16 -15.44
CA GLU A 96 21.18 0.83 -14.45
C GLU A 96 21.04 0.19 -13.07
N ALA A 97 19.82 -0.14 -12.63
CA ALA A 97 19.62 -0.78 -11.33
C ALA A 97 20.29 -2.17 -11.24
N SER A 98 20.29 -2.92 -12.36
CA SER A 98 20.93 -4.23 -12.48
C SER A 98 22.45 -4.17 -12.37
N ARG A 99 23.08 -3.04 -12.74
CA ARG A 99 24.53 -2.82 -12.57
C ARG A 99 24.94 -2.73 -11.11
N ILE A 100 24.03 -2.29 -10.24
CA ILE A 100 24.28 -2.13 -8.80
C ILE A 100 24.10 -3.48 -8.09
N LYS A 101 23.00 -4.17 -8.38
CA LYS A 101 22.68 -5.48 -7.81
C LYS A 101 21.94 -6.32 -8.84
N PRO A 102 22.30 -7.61 -9.02
CA PRO A 102 21.55 -8.50 -9.89
C PRO A 102 20.06 -8.55 -9.52
N PRO A 103 19.15 -8.55 -10.52
CA PRO A 103 17.72 -8.64 -10.28
C PRO A 103 17.33 -9.98 -9.65
N ALA A 104 16.22 -9.98 -8.91
CA ALA A 104 15.62 -11.19 -8.36
C ALA A 104 14.11 -11.20 -8.61
N GLU A 105 13.59 -12.32 -9.10
CA GLU A 105 12.15 -12.53 -9.27
C GLU A 105 11.46 -12.68 -7.91
N ALA A 106 10.28 -12.07 -7.75
CA ALA A 106 9.47 -12.14 -6.55
C ALA A 106 7.98 -11.90 -6.87
N SER A 107 7.15 -11.93 -5.83
CA SER A 107 5.78 -11.44 -5.87
C SER A 107 5.61 -10.25 -4.93
N ALA A 108 4.81 -9.28 -5.34
CA ALA A 108 4.45 -8.11 -4.53
C ALA A 108 2.94 -8.08 -4.32
N SER A 109 2.49 -7.75 -3.10
CA SER A 109 1.08 -7.50 -2.83
C SER A 109 0.63 -6.23 -3.52
N VAL A 110 -0.55 -6.27 -4.12
CA VAL A 110 -1.20 -5.08 -4.69
C VAL A 110 -2.11 -4.47 -3.64
N GLU A 111 -2.16 -3.15 -3.59
CA GLU A 111 -3.07 -2.42 -2.69
C GLU A 111 -4.15 -1.69 -3.50
N ASP A 112 -5.32 -1.50 -2.89
CA ASP A 112 -6.50 -0.88 -3.53
C ASP A 112 -6.28 0.55 -4.07
N TRP A 113 -5.20 1.22 -3.66
CA TRP A 113 -4.87 2.57 -4.13
C TRP A 113 -3.89 2.58 -5.30
N TYR A 114 -3.36 1.43 -5.70
CA TYR A 114 -2.49 1.32 -6.87
C TYR A 114 -3.30 1.66 -8.14
N PRO A 115 -2.64 2.03 -9.25
CA PRO A 115 -3.30 2.22 -10.53
C PRO A 115 -4.16 1.02 -10.92
N GLU A 116 -5.29 1.28 -11.58
CA GLU A 116 -6.29 0.27 -11.95
C GLU A 116 -5.68 -0.88 -12.79
N GLU A 117 -4.67 -0.57 -13.61
CA GLU A 117 -3.95 -1.57 -14.39
C GLU A 117 -3.32 -2.65 -13.48
N LEU A 118 -2.77 -2.27 -12.33
CA LEU A 118 -2.13 -3.20 -11.40
C LEU A 118 -3.13 -3.97 -10.54
N THR A 119 -4.21 -3.32 -10.11
CA THR A 119 -5.28 -3.99 -9.35
C THR A 119 -6.01 -5.00 -10.23
N ALA A 120 -6.30 -4.66 -11.50
CA ALA A 120 -6.87 -5.59 -12.46
C ALA A 120 -5.96 -6.80 -12.74
N MET A 121 -4.62 -6.60 -12.77
CA MET A 121 -3.67 -7.72 -12.90
C MET A 121 -3.72 -8.69 -11.71
N ALA A 122 -3.87 -8.18 -10.49
CA ALA A 122 -4.05 -9.00 -9.30
C ALA A 122 -5.37 -9.78 -9.36
N ASP A 123 -6.48 -9.10 -9.68
CA ASP A 123 -7.80 -9.71 -9.82
C ASP A 123 -7.82 -10.87 -10.83
N LEU A 124 -7.14 -10.70 -11.96
CA LEU A 124 -7.01 -11.74 -12.99
C LEU A 124 -6.16 -12.93 -12.55
N SER A 125 -5.21 -12.72 -11.64
CA SER A 125 -4.37 -13.79 -11.10
C SER A 125 -5.11 -14.65 -10.07
N GLY A 126 -6.19 -14.14 -9.48
CA GLY A 126 -6.95 -14.79 -8.41
C GLY A 126 -6.32 -14.65 -7.03
N ASP A 127 -5.18 -13.99 -6.92
CA ASP A 127 -4.45 -13.69 -5.69
C ASP A 127 -4.18 -12.17 -5.60
N ASP A 128 -4.07 -11.62 -4.38
CA ASP A 128 -3.77 -10.19 -4.15
C ASP A 128 -2.29 -9.83 -4.47
N THR A 129 -1.64 -10.55 -5.41
CA THR A 129 -0.21 -10.40 -5.71
C THR A 129 0.08 -10.38 -7.20
N ILE A 130 1.14 -9.67 -7.58
CA ILE A 130 1.66 -9.59 -8.95
C ILE A 130 3.13 -10.02 -9.00
N LYS A 131 3.55 -10.56 -10.15
CA LYS A 131 4.94 -10.91 -10.41
C LYS A 131 5.77 -9.65 -10.59
N VAL A 132 6.92 -9.61 -9.93
CA VAL A 132 7.85 -8.48 -10.00
C VAL A 132 9.30 -8.94 -10.11
N THR A 133 10.12 -8.12 -10.75
CA THR A 133 11.57 -8.24 -10.70
C THR A 133 12.11 -7.16 -9.76
N VAL A 134 12.84 -7.58 -8.72
CA VAL A 134 13.37 -6.72 -7.66
C VAL A 134 14.78 -6.26 -8.00
N TYR A 135 15.01 -4.95 -7.92
CA TYR A 135 16.27 -4.26 -8.16
C TYR A 135 16.70 -3.43 -6.94
N SER A 136 17.93 -2.92 -7.00
CA SER A 136 18.43 -1.93 -6.04
C SER A 136 17.66 -0.59 -6.17
N PRO A 137 17.24 0.05 -5.06
CA PRO A 137 16.61 1.37 -5.09
C PRO A 137 17.64 2.51 -5.16
N ALA A 138 18.93 2.22 -5.19
CA ALA A 138 19.99 3.20 -4.90
C ALA A 138 19.98 4.45 -5.80
N GLN A 139 19.56 4.34 -7.06
CA GLN A 139 19.44 5.50 -7.96
C GLN A 139 18.24 6.41 -7.63
N PHE A 140 17.27 5.88 -6.89
CA PHE A 140 16.08 6.60 -6.44
C PHE A 140 16.18 7.10 -5.00
N ALA A 141 17.06 6.49 -4.21
CA ALA A 141 17.21 6.79 -2.79
C ALA A 141 17.94 8.13 -2.55
N ASN A 142 17.36 8.98 -1.71
CA ASN A 142 18.02 10.14 -1.10
C ASN A 142 18.01 9.98 0.43
N GLU A 143 18.94 10.58 1.16
CA GLU A 143 18.88 10.61 2.62
C GLU A 143 17.58 11.30 3.11
N PRO A 144 16.89 10.76 4.13
CA PRO A 144 17.23 9.58 4.94
C PRO A 144 16.73 8.23 4.38
N TYR A 145 16.04 8.21 3.24
CA TYR A 145 15.37 7.05 2.64
C TYR A 145 16.31 6.16 1.80
N THR A 146 17.27 5.53 2.46
CA THR A 146 18.31 4.72 1.80
C THR A 146 18.05 3.21 1.82
N ASN A 147 17.09 2.74 2.62
CA ASN A 147 16.77 1.32 2.78
C ASN A 147 15.53 0.94 1.99
N GLY A 148 15.57 -0.12 1.19
CA GLY A 148 14.37 -0.55 0.47
C GLY A 148 14.65 -1.34 -0.80
N ARG A 149 13.72 -1.25 -1.75
CA ARG A 149 13.75 -1.95 -3.03
C ARG A 149 13.00 -1.19 -4.11
N LEU A 150 13.43 -1.41 -5.35
CA LEU A 150 12.73 -1.03 -6.56
C LEU A 150 12.18 -2.31 -7.20
N MET A 151 10.93 -2.34 -7.63
CA MET A 151 10.30 -3.55 -8.16
C MET A 151 9.64 -3.25 -9.50
N ARG A 152 10.12 -3.81 -10.60
CA ARG A 152 9.43 -3.71 -11.90
C ARG A 152 8.31 -4.73 -11.96
N VAL A 153 7.12 -4.32 -12.35
CA VAL A 153 5.98 -5.22 -12.56
C VAL A 153 6.16 -5.98 -13.87
N GLY A 154 5.97 -7.30 -13.84
CA GLY A 154 6.16 -8.16 -15.01
C GLY A 154 5.19 -7.83 -16.14
N GLY A 155 5.71 -7.65 -17.36
CA GLY A 155 4.91 -7.37 -18.55
C GLY A 155 4.40 -5.93 -18.66
N THR A 156 4.88 -5.03 -17.80
CA THR A 156 4.51 -3.61 -17.83
C THR A 156 5.74 -2.71 -17.63
N ASP A 157 5.52 -1.40 -17.75
CA ASP A 157 6.52 -0.37 -17.48
C ASP A 157 6.29 0.32 -16.11
N TYR A 158 5.53 -0.34 -15.23
CA TYR A 158 5.32 0.08 -13.85
C TYR A 158 6.46 -0.37 -12.94
N PHE A 159 6.87 0.53 -12.05
CA PHE A 159 7.81 0.29 -10.98
C PHE A 159 7.20 0.66 -9.63
N ILE A 160 7.41 -0.19 -8.63
CA ILE A 160 7.05 0.07 -7.24
C ILE A 160 8.34 0.38 -6.49
N LEU A 161 8.45 1.60 -5.99
CA LEU A 161 9.52 2.06 -5.11
C LEU A 161 9.05 1.96 -3.66
N ASP A 162 9.68 1.07 -2.89
CA ASP A 162 9.38 0.79 -1.49
C ASP A 162 10.63 1.09 -0.66
N ILE A 163 10.68 2.29 -0.04
CA ILE A 163 11.87 2.78 0.67
C ILE A 163 11.54 3.40 2.04
N LYS A 164 12.43 3.22 3.00
CA LYS A 164 12.26 3.62 4.39
C LYS A 164 13.45 4.44 4.86
N ALA A 165 13.18 5.40 5.73
CA ALA A 165 14.24 6.11 6.41
C ALA A 165 15.05 5.17 7.31
N ASN A 166 16.34 5.45 7.43
CA ASN A 166 17.21 4.82 8.44
C ASN A 166 16.93 5.34 9.86
#